data_AF-A0A3D0NTW9-F1
#
_entry.id   AF-A0A3D0NTW9-F1
#
_cell.length_a   1.000
_cell.length_b   1.000
_cell.length_c   1.000
_cell.angle_alpha   90.00
_cell.angle_beta   90.00
_cell.angle_gamma   90.00
#
_symmetry.space_group_name_H-M   'P 1'
#
loop_
_entity.id
_entity.type
_entity.pdbx_description
1 polymer ?
#
loop_
_entity_poly.entity_id
_entity_poly.type
_entity_poly.pdbx_seq_one_letter_code
_entity_poly.pdbx_strand_id
1 'polypeptide(L)'
;QMNEWAKKSAVTETPVSADYAHPYHIIDLVRSLTTDEDIIVTDVGQHQMWVSQRYRFEQPRRWCTSGGLGTMGYGMGAAIGAAVANPDKRVVLFTGDGSFHMNLNELATVRSYNL
;
A
#
# COMPACT_ATOMS: atom_id res chain seq x y z
N GLN A 1 -28.41 3.91 -11.90
CA GLN A 1 -27.86 3.48 -10.59
C GLN A 1 -26.34 3.28 -10.58
N MET A 2 -25.74 2.25 -11.20
CA MET A 2 -24.26 2.05 -11.12
C MET A 2 -23.45 3.20 -11.75
N ASN A 3 -23.85 3.67 -12.93
CA ASN A 3 -23.21 4.82 -13.60
C ASN A 3 -23.45 6.17 -12.89
N GLU A 4 -24.55 6.28 -12.15
CA GLU A 4 -24.81 7.45 -11.30
C GLU A 4 -23.96 7.41 -10.03
N TRP A 5 -23.80 6.23 -9.44
CA TRP A 5 -22.93 6.03 -8.29
C TRP A 5 -21.48 6.32 -8.69
N ALA A 6 -20.99 5.81 -9.82
CA ALA A 6 -19.67 6.12 -10.34
C ALA A 6 -19.45 7.63 -10.58
N LYS A 7 -20.47 8.36 -11.06
CA LYS A 7 -20.42 9.83 -11.17
C LYS A 7 -20.43 10.56 -9.83
N LYS A 8 -21.13 10.03 -8.80
CA LYS A 8 -21.20 10.60 -7.44
C LYS A 8 -20.02 10.23 -6.55
N SER A 9 -19.41 9.07 -6.80
CA SER A 9 -18.30 8.48 -6.03
C SER A 9 -16.96 8.64 -6.73
N ALA A 10 -16.92 9.32 -7.89
CA ALA A 10 -15.71 9.95 -8.37
C ALA A 10 -15.21 10.82 -7.23
N VAL A 11 -14.20 10.31 -6.51
CA VAL A 11 -13.53 10.98 -5.41
C VAL A 11 -13.26 12.38 -5.94
N THR A 12 -13.96 13.36 -5.37
CA THR A 12 -13.76 14.76 -5.69
C THR A 12 -12.26 14.95 -5.57
N GLU A 13 -11.58 15.35 -6.66
CA GLU A 13 -10.13 15.49 -6.66
C GLU A 13 -9.76 16.29 -5.43
N THR A 14 -9.24 15.60 -4.42
CA THR A 14 -8.94 16.24 -3.16
C THR A 14 -7.82 17.21 -3.51
N PRO A 15 -7.97 18.51 -3.25
CA PRO A 15 -6.95 19.47 -3.64
C PRO A 15 -5.61 19.00 -3.05
N VAL A 16 -4.72 18.55 -3.92
CA VAL A 16 -3.41 18.06 -3.48
C VAL A 16 -2.56 19.30 -3.26
N SER A 17 -2.01 19.43 -2.05
CA SER A 17 -1.04 20.49 -1.77
C SER A 17 0.06 20.51 -2.84
N ALA A 18 0.58 21.69 -3.18
CA ALA A 18 1.75 21.82 -4.04
C ALA A 18 3.04 21.28 -3.37
N ASP A 19 2.98 20.96 -2.08
CA ASP A 19 4.06 20.29 -1.35
C ASP A 19 4.29 18.88 -1.91
N TYR A 20 5.51 18.64 -2.43
CA TYR A 20 5.92 17.35 -2.98
C TYR A 20 5.82 16.22 -1.95
N ALA A 21 5.93 16.51 -0.65
CA ALA A 21 5.81 15.51 0.41
C ALA A 21 4.35 15.11 0.72
N HIS A 22 3.36 15.66 0.02
CA HIS A 22 1.97 15.31 0.26
C HIS A 22 1.72 13.80 -0.03
N PRO A 23 1.03 13.06 0.87
CA PRO A 23 0.89 11.60 0.74
C PRO A 23 0.33 11.12 -0.60
N TYR A 24 -0.61 11.85 -1.20
CA TYR A 24 -1.15 11.50 -2.51
C TYR A 24 -0.12 11.61 -3.65
N HIS A 25 0.82 12.56 -3.60
CA HIS A 25 1.89 12.61 -4.60
C HIS A 25 2.82 11.41 -4.47
N ILE A 26 3.11 10.98 -3.24
CA ILE A 26 3.90 9.77 -2.99
C ILE A 26 3.19 8.54 -3.55
N ILE A 27 1.88 8.41 -3.32
CA ILE A 27 1.09 7.28 -3.83
C ILE A 27 1.05 7.29 -5.37
N ASP A 28 0.83 8.45 -5.98
CA ASP A 28 0.80 8.61 -7.44
C ASP A 28 2.17 8.30 -8.07
N LEU A 29 3.24 8.77 -7.44
CA LEU A 29 4.62 8.47 -7.87
C LEU A 29 4.88 6.97 -7.80
N VAL A 30 4.58 6.32 -6.68
CA VAL A 30 4.73 4.87 -6.56
C VAL A 30 3.90 4.17 -7.63
N ARG A 31 2.65 4.59 -7.84
CA ARG A 31 1.77 4.01 -8.87
C ARG A 31 2.34 4.14 -10.29
N SER A 32 3.03 5.24 -10.59
CA SER A 32 3.70 5.47 -11.88
C SER A 32 4.94 4.59 -12.10
N LEU A 33 5.56 4.14 -11.00
CA LEU A 33 6.73 3.26 -11.00
C LEU A 33 6.33 1.78 -10.94
N THR A 34 5.07 1.49 -10.60
CA THR A 34 4.53 0.14 -10.45
C THR A 34 3.66 -0.31 -11.62
N THR A 35 3.54 -1.63 -11.75
CA THR A 35 2.68 -2.30 -12.71
C THR A 35 1.48 -2.94 -12.00
N ASP A 36 0.48 -3.36 -12.77
CA ASP A 36 -0.71 -4.04 -12.23
C ASP A 36 -0.40 -5.46 -11.70
N GLU A 37 0.81 -5.96 -11.94
CA GLU A 37 1.27 -7.25 -11.41
C GLU A 37 1.91 -7.14 -10.02
N ASP A 38 2.34 -5.94 -9.63
CA ASP A 38 3.02 -5.71 -8.36
C ASP A 38 2.07 -5.90 -7.18
N ILE A 39 2.63 -6.37 -6.07
CA ILE A 39 1.87 -6.62 -4.84
C ILE A 39 2.06 -5.43 -3.91
N ILE A 40 0.95 -4.85 -3.50
CA ILE A 40 0.91 -3.72 -2.59
C ILE A 40 0.50 -4.19 -1.23
N VAL A 41 1.27 -3.80 -0.23
CA VAL A 41 0.99 -4.07 1.16
C VAL A 41 0.83 -2.74 1.87
N THR A 42 -0.18 -2.65 2.72
CA THR A 42 -0.35 -1.49 3.60
C THR A 42 -0.33 -1.96 5.04
N ASP A 43 0.37 -1.20 5.87
CA ASP A 43 0.11 -1.20 7.29
C ASP A 43 -1.24 -0.56 7.61
N VAL A 44 -1.57 -0.49 8.89
CA VAL A 44 -2.80 0.15 9.37
C VAL A 44 -2.52 1.57 9.82
N GLY A 45 -3.33 2.51 9.35
CA GLY A 45 -3.25 3.94 9.66
C GLY A 45 -3.89 4.80 8.58
N GLN A 46 -3.67 6.12 8.63
CA GLN A 46 -4.18 7.05 7.62
C GLN A 46 -3.71 6.69 6.20
N HIS A 47 -2.44 6.27 6.07
CA HIS A 47 -1.86 5.82 4.79
C HIS A 47 -2.61 4.66 4.16
N GLN A 48 -3.18 3.74 4.96
CA GLN A 48 -4.03 2.65 4.47
C GLN A 48 -5.25 3.18 3.71
N MET A 49 -5.90 4.21 4.26
CA MET A 49 -7.09 4.82 3.65
C MET A 49 -6.71 5.63 2.42
N TRP A 50 -5.59 6.34 2.46
CA TRP A 50 -5.09 7.09 1.31
C TRP A 50 -4.74 6.17 0.13
N VAL A 51 -4.04 5.07 0.39
CA VAL A 51 -3.69 4.07 -0.63
C VAL A 51 -4.96 3.43 -1.21
N SER A 52 -5.92 3.05 -0.37
CA SER A 52 -7.17 2.43 -0.84
C SER A 52 -8.00 3.33 -1.75
N GLN A 53 -7.97 4.64 -1.48
CA GLN A 53 -8.70 5.65 -2.25
C GLN A 53 -7.95 6.08 -3.52
N ARG A 54 -6.61 6.05 -3.53
CA ARG A 54 -5.80 6.70 -4.57
C ARG A 54 -5.00 5.75 -5.48
N TYR A 55 -4.50 4.62 -5.00
CA TYR A 55 -3.53 3.79 -5.73
C TYR A 55 -4.10 3.13 -7.01
N ARG A 56 -5.42 2.88 -7.07
CA ARG A 56 -6.15 2.22 -8.18
C ARG A 56 -5.60 0.82 -8.50
N PHE A 57 -6.26 -0.19 -7.93
CA PHE A 57 -5.94 -1.60 -8.15
C PHE A 57 -6.73 -2.14 -9.34
N GLU A 58 -6.05 -2.46 -10.44
CA GLU A 58 -6.68 -2.96 -11.68
C GLU A 58 -6.82 -4.50 -11.69
N GLN A 59 -6.07 -5.20 -10.83
CA GLN A 59 -6.03 -6.67 -10.78
C GLN A 59 -6.44 -7.19 -9.40
N PRO A 60 -7.20 -8.30 -9.33
CA PRO A 60 -7.59 -8.90 -8.06
C PRO A 60 -6.37 -9.49 -7.35
N ARG A 61 -6.44 -9.55 -6.00
CA ARG A 61 -5.39 -10.14 -5.14
C ARG A 61 -4.01 -9.50 -5.34
N ARG A 62 -3.99 -8.17 -5.47
CA ARG A 62 -2.78 -7.34 -5.52
C ARG A 62 -2.61 -6.42 -4.32
N TRP A 63 -3.56 -6.42 -3.39
CA TRP A 63 -3.51 -5.58 -2.20
C TRP A 63 -3.70 -6.42 -0.94
N CYS A 64 -2.72 -6.36 -0.05
CA CYS A 64 -2.75 -7.01 1.26
C CYS A 64 -2.78 -5.95 2.36
N THR A 65 -3.76 -6.04 3.26
CA THR A 65 -3.94 -5.11 4.37
C THR A 65 -4.63 -5.79 5.54
N SER A 66 -4.37 -5.34 6.78
CA SER A 66 -5.13 -5.79 7.96
C SER A 66 -6.47 -5.05 8.08
N GLY A 67 -7.37 -5.28 7.11
CA GLY A 67 -8.66 -4.59 7.02
C GLY A 67 -9.68 -5.03 8.08
N GLY A 68 -9.61 -6.29 8.53
CA GLY A 68 -10.54 -6.83 9.52
C GLY A 68 -10.17 -6.52 10.95
N LEU A 69 -8.90 -6.79 11.33
CA LEU A 69 -8.43 -6.64 12.71
C LEU A 69 -7.84 -5.24 13.00
N GLY A 70 -7.40 -4.51 11.97
CA GLY A 70 -6.84 -3.17 12.14
C GLY A 70 -5.49 -3.16 12.88
N THR A 71 -4.69 -4.21 12.75
CA THR A 71 -3.42 -4.36 13.47
C THR A 71 -2.30 -3.54 12.84
N MET A 72 -1.72 -2.58 13.58
CA MET A 72 -0.47 -1.90 13.22
C MET A 72 0.72 -2.88 13.26
N GLY A 73 1.73 -2.66 12.42
CA GLY A 73 2.89 -3.55 12.28
C GLY A 73 2.64 -4.79 11.40
N TYR A 74 1.41 -4.99 10.92
CA TYR A 74 1.06 -6.07 9.99
C TYR A 74 1.90 -6.06 8.71
N GLY A 75 2.20 -4.88 8.20
CA GLY A 75 2.70 -4.65 6.84
C GLY A 75 4.01 -5.34 6.53
N MET A 76 5.00 -5.29 7.44
CA MET A 76 6.33 -5.86 7.17
C MET A 76 6.29 -7.39 7.03
N GLY A 77 5.61 -8.08 7.96
CA GLY A 77 5.45 -9.54 7.87
C GLY A 77 4.64 -9.96 6.65
N ALA A 78 3.58 -9.22 6.31
CA ALA A 78 2.79 -9.46 5.12
C ALA A 78 3.58 -9.25 3.82
N ALA A 79 4.44 -8.22 3.77
CA ALA A 79 5.32 -7.96 2.63
C ALA A 79 6.37 -9.06 2.43
N ILE A 80 7.00 -9.52 3.52
CA ILE A 80 7.92 -10.67 3.49
C ILE A 80 7.20 -11.91 2.95
N GLY A 81 6.03 -12.24 3.51
CA GLY A 81 5.25 -13.38 3.05
C GLY A 81 4.84 -13.28 1.58
N ALA A 82 4.45 -12.09 1.12
CA ALA A 82 4.11 -11.85 -0.28
C ALA A 82 5.30 -12.06 -1.22
N ALA A 83 6.48 -11.56 -0.83
CA ALA A 83 7.72 -11.69 -1.61
C ALA A 83 8.17 -13.15 -1.70
N VAL A 84 8.15 -13.87 -0.58
CA VAL A 84 8.46 -15.32 -0.54
C VAL A 84 7.50 -16.13 -1.40
N ALA A 85 6.21 -15.82 -1.38
CA ALA A 85 5.19 -16.53 -2.17
C ALA A 85 5.22 -16.16 -3.67
N ASN A 86 5.83 -15.03 -4.04
CA ASN A 86 5.85 -14.51 -5.41
C ASN A 86 7.24 -13.96 -5.76
N PRO A 87 8.26 -14.82 -5.91
CA PRO A 87 9.66 -14.39 -6.06
C PRO A 87 9.91 -13.52 -7.31
N ASP A 88 9.09 -13.66 -8.34
CA ASP A 88 9.21 -12.90 -9.60
C ASP A 88 8.45 -11.56 -9.59
N LYS A 89 7.80 -11.21 -8.47
CA LYS A 89 6.97 -10.01 -8.37
C LYS A 89 7.56 -9.03 -7.38
N ARG A 90 7.53 -7.75 -7.74
CA ARG A 90 7.85 -6.69 -6.81
C ARG A 90 6.74 -6.55 -5.77
N VAL A 91 7.17 -6.39 -4.52
CA VAL A 91 6.31 -6.06 -3.38
C VAL A 91 6.62 -4.66 -2.90
N VAL A 92 5.59 -3.83 -2.72
CA VAL A 92 5.72 -2.46 -2.19
C VAL A 92 4.92 -2.34 -0.91
N LEU A 93 5.59 -2.00 0.18
CA LEU A 93 4.98 -1.74 1.48
C LEU A 93 4.80 -0.23 1.69
N PHE A 94 3.56 0.22 1.78
CA PHE A 94 3.22 1.52 2.36
C PHE A 94 3.07 1.36 3.87
N THR A 95 4.02 1.91 4.63
CA THR A 95 4.01 1.85 6.10
C THR A 95 4.17 3.23 6.73
N GLY A 96 3.53 3.41 7.88
CA GLY A 96 3.76 4.56 8.74
C GLY A 96 4.96 4.31 9.65
N ASP A 97 5.57 5.38 10.14
CA ASP A 97 6.69 5.36 11.08
C ASP A 97 6.42 4.52 12.34
N GLY A 98 5.22 4.64 12.93
CA GLY A 98 4.83 3.87 14.10
C GLY A 98 4.79 2.36 13.84
N SER A 99 4.15 1.92 12.75
CA SER A 99 4.10 0.51 12.36
C SER A 99 5.46 -0.04 11.97
N PHE A 100 6.27 0.78 11.26
CA PHE A 100 7.64 0.43 10.93
C PHE A 100 8.49 0.22 12.18
N HIS A 101 8.36 1.09 13.19
CA HIS A 101 9.09 0.95 14.44
C HIS A 101 8.71 -0.31 15.22
N MET A 102 7.43 -0.71 15.21
CA MET A 102 6.96 -1.92 15.91
C MET A 102 7.66 -3.19 15.42
N ASN A 103 7.94 -3.29 14.12
CA ASN A 103 8.48 -4.49 13.49
C ASN A 103 9.82 -4.25 12.78
N LEU A 104 10.56 -3.21 13.16
CA LEU A 104 11.82 -2.82 12.52
C LEU A 104 12.84 -3.96 12.46
N ASN A 105 12.84 -4.83 13.48
CA ASN A 105 13.68 -6.02 13.58
C ASN A 105 13.52 -6.98 12.39
N GLU A 106 12.38 -7.00 11.73
CA GLU A 106 12.12 -7.88 10.57
C GLU A 106 12.95 -7.50 9.33
N LEU A 107 13.59 -6.33 9.29
CA LEU A 107 14.60 -6.03 8.27
C LEU A 107 15.78 -7.02 8.33
N ALA A 108 16.09 -7.56 9.50
CA ALA A 108 17.09 -8.63 9.62
C ALA A 108 16.62 -9.91 8.91
N THR A 109 15.31 -10.21 8.97
CA THR A 109 14.69 -11.31 8.22
C THR A 109 14.79 -11.05 6.72
N VAL A 110 14.36 -9.88 6.24
CA VAL A 110 14.47 -9.48 4.82
C VAL A 110 15.90 -9.68 4.31
N ARG A 111 16.90 -9.20 5.06
CA ARG A 111 18.31 -9.35 4.69
C ARG A 111 18.78 -10.80 4.70
N SER A 112 18.38 -11.59 5.70
CA SER A 112 18.80 -13.00 5.83
C SER A 112 18.29 -13.88 4.71
N TYR A 113 17.11 -13.55 4.17
CA TYR A 113 16.49 -14.26 3.04
C TYR A 113 16.76 -13.61 1.68
N ASN A 114 17.52 -12.50 1.64
CA ASN A 114 17.84 -11.74 0.43
C ASN A 114 16.59 -11.38 -0.40
N LEU A 115 15.57 -10.86 0.30
CA LEU A 115 14.31 -10.39 -0.27
C LEU A 115 14.37 -8.89 -0.60
#